data_AF-A0A1H7LYD6-F1
#
_entry.id   AF-A0A1H7LYD6-F1
#
_cell.length_a   1.000
_cell.length_b   1.000
_cell.length_c   1.000
_cell.angle_alpha   90.00
_cell.angle_beta   90.00
_cell.angle_gamma   90.00
#
_symmetry.space_group_name_H-M   'P 1'
#
loop_
_entity.id
_entity.type
_entity.pdbx_description
1 polymer ?
#
loop_
_entity_poly.entity_id
_entity_poly.type
_entity_poly.pdbx_seq_one_letter_code
_entity_poly.pdbx_strand_id
1 'polypeptide(L)'
;MSLPQYVTINGTSYASEKLSAAAKAQAANVQVVDAELARLQQQIAIAQTARNAYVAALIEAVKGKGEAVAAAVEKPKKPRAPRKPKAVAEAK
;
A
#
# COMPACT_ATOMS: atom_id res chain seq x y z
N MET A 1 25.75 3.03 -5.54
CA MET A 1 24.48 3.79 -5.63
C MET A 1 24.82 5.19 -6.11
N SER A 2 24.28 5.63 -7.25
CA SER A 2 24.40 7.03 -7.67
C SER A 2 23.28 7.84 -7.02
N LEU A 3 23.60 9.03 -6.51
CA LEU A 3 22.57 9.98 -6.10
C LEU A 3 21.84 10.51 -7.35
N PRO A 4 20.55 10.86 -7.23
CA PRO A 4 19.82 11.57 -8.28
C PRO A 4 20.44 12.96 -8.53
N GLN A 5 20.08 13.60 -9.65
CA GLN A 5 20.58 14.94 -9.99
C GLN A 5 20.23 15.99 -8.92
N TYR A 6 19.09 15.81 -8.25
CA TYR A 6 18.63 16.64 -7.16
C TYR A 6 18.19 15.78 -5.98
N VAL A 7 18.57 16.21 -4.77
CA VAL A 7 18.14 15.59 -3.51
C VAL A 7 17.26 16.60 -2.79
N THR A 8 16.02 16.21 -2.49
CA THR A 8 15.10 17.05 -1.71
C THR A 8 15.22 16.69 -0.24
N ILE A 9 15.60 17.67 0.60
CA ILE A 9 15.71 17.51 2.06
C ILE A 9 14.84 18.61 2.68
N ASN A 10 13.88 18.22 3.53
CA ASN A 10 12.95 19.14 4.20
C ASN A 10 12.23 20.11 3.22
N GLY A 11 11.83 19.63 2.04
CA GLY A 11 11.15 20.44 1.03
C GLY A 11 12.07 21.37 0.22
N THR A 12 13.36 21.42 0.51
CA THR A 12 14.35 22.17 -0.27
C THR A 12 15.10 21.24 -1.21
N SER A 13 15.19 21.59 -2.48
CA SER A 13 15.91 20.82 -3.50
C SER A 13 17.36 21.27 -3.61
N TYR A 14 18.30 20.33 -3.50
CA TYR A 14 19.72 20.58 -3.61
C TYR A 14 20.29 19.84 -4.82
N ALA A 15 21.04 20.53 -5.68
CA ALA A 15 21.79 19.89 -6.76
C ALA A 15 22.85 18.97 -6.16
N SER A 16 22.79 17.68 -6.48
CA SER A 16 23.66 16.67 -5.85
C SER A 16 25.14 16.94 -6.14
N GLU A 17 25.47 17.49 -7.30
CA GLU A 17 26.82 17.90 -7.68
C GLU A 17 27.42 18.96 -6.75
N LYS A 18 26.59 19.86 -6.21
CA LYS A 18 26.99 20.96 -5.32
C LYS A 18 27.13 20.53 -3.85
N LEU A 19 26.73 19.30 -3.52
CA LEU A 19 26.86 18.75 -2.18
C LEU A 19 28.31 18.33 -1.88
N SER A 20 28.73 18.56 -0.63
CA SER A 20 29.99 18.02 -0.12
C SER A 20 29.99 16.48 -0.12
N ALA A 21 31.16 15.86 -0.09
CA ALA A 21 31.28 14.39 -0.02
C ALA A 21 30.55 13.84 1.23
N ALA A 22 30.67 14.52 2.37
CA ALA A 22 29.94 14.16 3.59
C ALA A 22 28.42 14.27 3.42
N ALA A 23 27.92 15.34 2.79
CA ALA A 23 26.49 15.52 2.54
C ALA A 23 25.94 14.44 1.59
N LYS A 24 26.71 14.06 0.56
CA LYS A 24 26.34 12.96 -0.35
C LYS A 24 26.22 11.62 0.39
N ALA A 25 27.17 11.32 1.28
CA ALA A 25 27.13 10.09 2.09
C ALA A 25 25.87 10.06 2.99
N GLN A 26 25.54 11.18 3.64
CA GLN A 26 24.34 11.25 4.47
C GLN A 26 23.05 11.16 3.64
N ALA A 27 22.99 11.79 2.47
CA ALA A 27 21.86 11.67 1.56
C ALA A 27 21.61 10.20 1.13
N ALA A 28 22.68 9.45 0.85
CA ALA A 28 22.57 8.03 0.54
C ALA A 28 22.04 7.21 1.74
N ASN A 29 22.52 7.49 2.96
CA ASN A 29 22.03 6.83 4.17
C ASN A 29 20.53 7.11 4.39
N VAL A 30 20.10 8.37 4.22
CA VAL A 30 18.69 8.76 4.33
C VAL A 30 17.82 7.98 3.35
N GLN A 31 18.23 7.88 2.08
CA GLN A 31 17.48 7.11 1.06
C GLN A 31 17.31 5.64 1.45
N VAL A 32 18.33 5.03 2.05
CA VAL A 32 18.25 3.65 2.55
C VAL A 32 17.24 3.54 3.70
N VAL A 33 17.31 4.47 4.67
CA VAL A 33 16.39 4.50 5.81
C VAL A 33 14.95 4.74 5.34
N ASP A 34 14.74 5.60 4.35
CA ASP A 34 13.41 5.88 3.78
C ASP A 34 12.81 4.64 3.10
N ALA A 35 13.63 3.88 2.37
CA ALA A 35 13.20 2.62 1.77
C ALA A 35 12.79 1.59 2.84
N GLU A 36 13.55 1.49 3.93
CA GLU A 36 13.22 0.61 5.06
C GLU A 36 11.95 1.07 5.80
N LEU A 37 11.77 2.38 5.99
CA LEU A 37 10.54 2.93 6.57
C LEU A 37 9.32 2.59 5.72
N ALA A 38 9.41 2.73 4.40
CA ALA A 38 8.33 2.35 3.49
C ALA A 38 8.01 0.85 3.60
N ARG A 39 9.03 -0.01 3.68
CA ARG A 39 8.87 -1.46 3.89
C ARG A 39 8.16 -1.76 5.20
N LEU A 40 8.56 -1.11 6.30
CA LEU A 40 7.94 -1.29 7.62
C LEU A 40 6.48 -0.82 7.63
N GLN A 41 6.18 0.31 7.00
CA GLN A 41 4.80 0.80 6.86
C GLN A 41 3.91 -0.21 6.12
N GLN A 42 4.43 -0.86 5.08
CA GLN A 42 3.71 -1.92 4.39
C GLN A 42 3.42 -3.12 5.30
N GLN A 43 4.40 -3.54 6.12
CA GLN A 43 4.19 -4.62 7.10
C GLN A 43 3.16 -4.25 8.16
N ILE A 44 3.18 -3.01 8.63
CA ILE A 44 2.18 -2.48 9.57
C ILE A 44 0.78 -2.55 8.93
N ALA A 45 0.62 -2.14 7.68
CA ALA A 45 -0.67 -2.19 6.99
C ALA A 45 -1.21 -3.62 6.86
N ILE A 46 -0.34 -4.60 6.57
CA ILE A 46 -0.69 -6.02 6.52
C ILE A 46 -1.14 -6.48 7.92
N ALA A 47 -0.36 -6.19 8.96
CA ALA A 47 -0.68 -6.59 10.33
C ALA A 47 -1.98 -5.96 10.83
N GLN A 48 -2.26 -4.70 10.50
CA GLN A 48 -3.51 -4.02 10.84
C GLN A 48 -4.71 -4.70 10.18
N THR A 49 -4.58 -5.11 8.91
CA THR A 49 -5.63 -5.83 8.20
C THR A 49 -5.93 -7.18 8.87
N ALA A 50 -4.89 -7.95 9.19
CA ALA A 50 -5.03 -9.23 9.90
C ALA A 50 -5.67 -9.03 11.28
N ARG A 51 -5.23 -8.03 12.05
CA ARG A 51 -5.81 -7.68 13.35
C ARG A 51 -7.31 -7.40 13.24
N ASN A 52 -7.71 -6.59 12.26
CA ASN A 52 -9.13 -6.23 12.07
C ASN A 52 -9.98 -7.47 11.74
N ALA A 53 -9.47 -8.38 10.90
CA ALA A 53 -10.14 -9.64 10.60
C ALA A 53 -10.30 -10.52 11.85
N TYR A 54 -9.25 -10.64 12.68
CA TYR A 54 -9.31 -11.43 13.91
C TYR A 54 -10.24 -10.81 14.95
N VAL A 55 -10.26 -9.48 15.09
CA VAL A 55 -11.20 -8.79 15.98
C VAL A 55 -12.65 -9.04 15.53
N ALA A 56 -12.93 -8.97 14.22
CA ALA A 56 -14.27 -9.27 13.71
C ALA A 56 -14.69 -10.72 14.03
N ALA A 57 -13.79 -11.69 13.80
CA ALA A 57 -14.04 -13.09 14.13
C ALA A 57 -14.27 -13.30 15.63
N LEU A 58 -13.48 -12.63 16.48
CA LEU A 58 -13.63 -12.70 17.94
C LEU A 58 -14.99 -12.15 18.38
N ILE A 59 -15.43 -11.02 17.82
CA ILE A 59 -16.74 -10.42 18.14
C ILE A 59 -17.88 -11.40 17.80
N GLU A 60 -17.82 -12.07 16.65
CA GLU A 60 -18.84 -13.06 16.26
C GLU A 60 -18.83 -14.29 17.16
N ALA A 61 -17.64 -14.76 17.57
CA ALA A 61 -17.50 -15.89 18.49
C ALA A 61 -18.09 -15.56 19.87
N VAL A 62 -17.80 -14.37 20.42
CA VAL A 62 -18.29 -13.94 21.75
C VAL A 62 -19.80 -13.67 21.75
N LYS A 63 -20.39 -13.29 20.60
CA LYS A 63 -21.85 -13.14 20.44
C LYS A 63 -22.61 -14.47 20.33
N GLY A 64 -21.92 -15.62 20.43
CA GLY A 64 -22.56 -16.94 20.42
C GLY A 64 -22.97 -17.45 19.04
N LYS A 65 -22.54 -16.81 17.94
CA LYS A 65 -22.73 -17.32 16.55
C LYS A 65 -21.55 -18.18 16.10
N GLY A 66 -20.99 -18.95 17.03
CA GLY A 66 -19.75 -19.70 16.84
C GLY A 66 -19.94 -21.02 16.10
N GLU A 67 -20.46 -21.02 14.87
CA GLU A 67 -20.47 -22.22 14.00
C GLU A 67 -20.88 -21.88 12.54
N ALA A 68 -20.21 -20.93 11.86
CA ALA A 68 -20.49 -20.69 10.44
C ALA A 68 -19.33 -20.15 9.59
N VAL A 69 -18.08 -20.10 10.10
CA VAL A 69 -16.98 -19.45 9.36
C VAL A 69 -16.04 -20.44 8.64
N ALA A 70 -16.17 -21.75 8.88
CA ALA A 70 -15.43 -22.75 8.09
C ALA A 70 -16.00 -22.98 6.66
N ALA A 71 -17.21 -22.49 6.36
CA ALA A 71 -17.93 -22.83 5.11
C ALA A 71 -17.97 -21.73 4.03
N ALA A 72 -17.28 -20.59 4.20
CA ALA A 72 -17.39 -19.46 3.27
C ALA A 72 -16.37 -19.47 2.11
N VAL A 73 -15.59 -20.56 1.93
CA VAL A 73 -14.67 -20.68 0.79
C VAL A 73 -15.38 -21.16 -0.50
N GLU A 74 -16.65 -21.59 -0.46
CA GLU A 74 -17.26 -22.16 -1.67
C GLU A 74 -18.75 -21.82 -1.87
N LYS A 75 -19.04 -20.60 -2.36
CA LYS A 75 -20.17 -20.40 -3.29
C LYS A 75 -19.76 -19.39 -4.37
N PRO A 76 -19.65 -19.80 -5.66
CA PRO A 76 -19.28 -18.90 -6.73
C PRO A 76 -20.40 -17.86 -6.90
N LYS A 77 -20.09 -16.59 -6.65
CA LYS A 77 -20.99 -15.48 -7.00
C LYS A 77 -21.12 -15.47 -8.52
N LYS A 78 -22.33 -15.69 -9.03
CA LYS A 78 -22.67 -15.68 -10.47
C LYS A 78 -22.01 -14.46 -11.16
N PRO A 79 -21.43 -14.64 -12.36
CA PRO A 79 -20.74 -13.56 -13.06
C PRO A 79 -21.69 -12.39 -13.28
N ARG A 80 -21.25 -11.18 -12.89
CA ARG A 80 -21.94 -9.93 -13.22
C ARG A 80 -22.01 -9.83 -14.74
N ALA A 81 -23.22 -9.75 -15.29
CA ALA A 81 -23.45 -9.60 -16.71
C ALA A 81 -22.70 -8.37 -17.27
N PRO A 82 -22.13 -8.45 -18.49
CA PRO A 82 -21.41 -7.33 -19.09
C PRO A 82 -22.35 -6.14 -19.31
N ARG A 83 -21.94 -4.95 -18.85
CA ARG A 83 -22.61 -3.70 -19.18
C ARG A 83 -22.52 -3.50 -20.69
N LYS A 84 -23.68 -3.45 -21.38
CA LYS A 84 -23.74 -3.05 -22.79
C LYS A 84 -23.04 -1.69 -22.95
N PRO A 85 -22.13 -1.50 -23.92
CA PRO A 85 -21.59 -0.18 -24.21
C PRO A 85 -22.73 0.71 -24.72
N LYS A 86 -22.91 1.87 -24.08
CA LYS A 86 -23.78 2.92 -24.59
C LYS A 86 -23.17 3.38 -25.91
N ALA A 87 -23.87 3.15 -27.01
CA ALA A 87 -23.46 3.61 -28.33
C ALA A 87 -23.15 5.12 -28.25
N VAL A 88 -21.93 5.48 -28.62
CA VAL A 88 -21.55 6.84 -28.92
C VAL A 88 -22.26 7.17 -30.23
N ALA A 89 -23.32 7.97 -30.16
CA ALA A 89 -23.93 8.55 -31.34
C ALA A 89 -23.08 9.77 -31.72
N GLU A 90 -22.19 9.57 -32.66
CA GLU A 90 -21.56 10.60 -33.47
C GLU A 90 -22.23 10.58 -34.86
N ALA A 91 -22.25 11.74 -35.53
CA ALA A 91 -22.99 12.12 -36.75
C ALA A 91 -24.42 12.66 -36.48
N LYS A 92 -24.75 13.90 -36.82
CA LYS A 92 -24.35 14.71 -37.97
C LYS A 92 -24.55 16.20 -37.68
#